data_AF-A0A7X0DRF8-F1
#
_entry.id   AF-A0A7X0DRF8-F1
#
_cell.length_a   1.000
_cell.length_b   1.000
_cell.length_c   1.000
_cell.angle_alpha   90.00
_cell.angle_beta   90.00
_cell.angle_gamma   90.00
#
_symmetry.space_group_name_H-M   'P 1'
#
loop_
_entity.id
_entity.type
_entity.pdbx_description
1 polymer ?
#
loop_
_entity_poly.entity_id
_entity_poly.type
_entity_poly.pdbx_seq_one_letter_code
_entity_poly.pdbx_strand_id
1 'polypeptide(L)'
;MASQETWQSPISPGLSWYQATAGERPSYAALDGSRTCDVAIIGGGYTGLQAAYNLAKSGVSVVLIEACRFGDGASGRNGGQLGTGQRWWPEELEEKIGYQRSKALFDIAEAAKRHLLDFAREQQIEIDYVPGQLNVAHKASYERDYRQTAEIAAQRYGYPHISFMDDRETQERLGSKRFYCGVRDVGTGHIHPLKLLIGLARVAANAGAAIFEMTKAKTIRQGGGKVTIETDKGTITASRALIACNGHIGNLEPVTASHVMPIRSFIGATAPLDRHPDVLPGGEAAADSRFVVRYFRRFEGRLLFGGREAYTADNPRDISEHIRRQIAEIYPDLKDIEITHAWGGTVGITMPRQLFVREVMPGVTSIGGYSGHGVMLSNYCGKLYAETVLGKSGDLDLFASLDIPAFPGGARMRAPLLFLALSWFALRDKF
;
A
#
# COMPACT_ATOMS: atom_id res chain seq x y z
N MET A 1 -16.46 13.00 30.16
CA MET A 1 -15.62 12.64 28.99
C MET A 1 -15.39 11.15 29.07
N ALA A 2 -16.14 10.35 28.31
CA ALA A 2 -15.92 8.91 28.27
C ALA A 2 -14.51 8.68 27.72
N SER A 3 -13.69 7.94 28.46
CA SER A 3 -12.41 7.44 27.98
C SER A 3 -12.70 6.68 26.68
N GLN A 4 -12.27 7.22 25.53
CA GLN A 4 -12.25 6.45 24.30
C GLN A 4 -11.33 5.26 24.56
N GLU A 5 -11.91 4.08 24.79
CA GLU A 5 -11.15 2.84 24.75
C GLU A 5 -10.38 2.84 23.42
N THR A 6 -9.07 2.84 23.50
CA THR A 6 -8.19 2.82 22.33
C THR A 6 -8.47 1.54 21.56
N TRP A 7 -9.21 1.65 20.45
CA TRP A 7 -9.57 0.51 19.59
C TRP A 7 -8.32 -0.29 19.21
N GLN A 8 -8.27 -1.57 19.55
CA GLN A 8 -7.22 -2.46 19.06
C GLN A 8 -7.74 -3.21 17.83
N SER A 9 -7.04 -3.08 16.71
CA SER A 9 -7.40 -3.82 15.49
C SER A 9 -7.33 -5.34 15.76
N PRO A 10 -8.36 -6.12 15.37
CA PRO A 10 -8.37 -7.58 15.55
C PRO A 10 -7.48 -8.31 14.53
N ILE A 11 -7.07 -7.64 13.45
CA ILE A 11 -6.30 -8.25 12.34
C ILE A 11 -4.86 -7.74 12.26
N SER A 12 -4.52 -6.71 13.03
CA SER A 12 -3.24 -6.04 12.97
C SER A 12 -2.66 -5.81 14.37
N PRO A 13 -1.42 -6.26 14.64
CA PRO A 13 -0.83 -6.16 15.97
C PRO A 13 -0.32 -4.75 16.27
N GLY A 14 -0.20 -4.44 17.56
CA GLY A 14 0.51 -3.29 18.09
C GLY A 14 -0.26 -1.97 18.04
N LEU A 15 0.30 -0.98 18.73
CA LEU A 15 -0.21 0.38 18.88
C LEU A 15 0.25 1.22 17.68
N SER A 16 -0.70 1.66 16.85
CA SER A 16 -0.40 2.44 15.65
C SER A 16 -0.35 3.92 15.97
N TRP A 17 0.76 4.59 15.62
CA TRP A 17 0.88 6.04 15.73
C TRP A 17 -0.22 6.75 14.92
N TYR A 18 -0.52 6.27 13.72
CA TYR A 18 -1.59 6.83 12.89
C TYR A 18 -2.95 6.79 13.57
N GLN A 19 -3.25 5.74 14.32
CA GLN A 19 -4.53 5.66 15.01
C GLN A 19 -4.58 6.62 16.20
N ALA A 20 -3.45 6.85 16.86
CA ALA A 20 -3.34 7.82 17.95
C ALA A 20 -3.45 9.28 17.48
N THR A 21 -3.12 9.58 16.22
CA THR A 21 -3.01 10.96 15.70
C THR A 21 -3.98 11.31 14.57
N ALA A 22 -4.74 10.36 14.03
CA ALA A 22 -5.68 10.62 12.92
C ALA A 22 -6.87 11.54 13.29
N GLY A 23 -7.13 11.75 14.57
CA GLY A 23 -8.33 12.44 15.05
C GLY A 23 -9.55 11.52 15.10
N GLU A 24 -10.73 12.07 14.80
CA GLU A 24 -11.97 11.28 14.81
C GLU A 24 -11.95 10.22 13.70
N ARG A 25 -12.20 8.97 14.11
CA ARG A 25 -12.40 7.84 13.21
C ARG A 25 -13.87 7.40 13.34
N PRO A 26 -14.76 7.79 12.41
CA PRO A 26 -16.15 7.36 12.43
C PRO A 26 -16.30 5.84 12.39
N SER A 27 -17.45 5.36 12.83
CA SER A 27 -17.87 3.98 12.70
C SER A 27 -19.05 3.88 11.77
N TYR A 28 -19.11 2.80 11.00
CA TYR A 28 -20.23 2.49 10.10
C TYR A 28 -20.95 1.25 10.60
N ALA A 29 -22.25 1.20 10.41
CA ALA A 29 -23.07 0.08 10.88
C ALA A 29 -22.62 -1.24 10.23
N ALA A 30 -22.81 -2.34 10.94
CA ALA A 30 -22.74 -3.66 10.31
C ALA A 30 -23.94 -3.87 9.38
N LEU A 31 -23.76 -4.70 8.35
CA LEU A 31 -24.86 -5.12 7.50
C LEU A 31 -25.89 -5.88 8.35
N ASP A 32 -27.15 -5.50 8.18
CA ASP A 32 -28.28 -6.17 8.79
C ASP A 32 -29.34 -6.47 7.72
N GLY A 33 -29.56 -7.77 7.49
CA GLY A 33 -30.42 -8.27 6.42
C GLY A 33 -29.78 -8.28 5.03
N SER A 34 -30.56 -8.78 4.07
CA SER A 34 -30.12 -8.92 2.67
C SER A 34 -30.28 -7.62 1.88
N ARG A 35 -29.44 -7.44 0.86
CA ARG A 35 -29.42 -6.26 -0.02
C ARG A 35 -29.29 -6.70 -1.49
N THR A 36 -29.85 -5.89 -2.38
CA THR A 36 -29.62 -5.98 -3.83
C THR A 36 -29.00 -4.67 -4.29
N CYS A 37 -27.98 -4.75 -5.13
CA CYS A 37 -27.30 -3.59 -5.70
C CYS A 37 -26.76 -3.90 -7.11
N ASP A 38 -26.20 -2.91 -7.79
CA ASP A 38 -25.59 -3.12 -9.09
C ASP A 38 -24.18 -3.70 -8.93
N VAL A 39 -23.41 -3.14 -7.98
CA VAL A 39 -22.03 -3.54 -7.71
C VAL A 39 -21.83 -3.79 -6.21
N ALA A 40 -21.38 -4.99 -5.87
CA ALA A 40 -20.93 -5.32 -4.51
C ALA A 40 -19.40 -5.23 -4.40
N ILE A 41 -18.88 -4.64 -3.32
CA ILE A 41 -17.45 -4.47 -3.10
C ILE A 41 -17.05 -5.16 -1.78
N ILE A 42 -16.06 -6.05 -1.83
CA ILE A 42 -15.54 -6.77 -0.67
C ILE A 42 -14.15 -6.24 -0.34
N GLY A 43 -14.04 -5.50 0.77
CA GLY A 43 -12.81 -4.90 1.25
C GLY A 43 -12.84 -3.37 1.20
N GLY A 44 -12.73 -2.76 2.38
CA GLY A 44 -12.77 -1.32 2.63
C GLY A 44 -11.42 -0.62 2.59
N GLY A 45 -10.47 -1.14 1.80
CA GLY A 45 -9.20 -0.46 1.55
C GLY A 45 -9.34 0.68 0.54
N TYR A 46 -8.21 1.30 0.19
CA TYR A 46 -8.17 2.37 -0.82
C TYR A 46 -8.87 1.99 -2.14
N THR A 47 -8.61 0.79 -2.68
CA THR A 47 -9.24 0.30 -3.92
C THR A 47 -10.75 0.23 -3.82
N GLY A 48 -11.28 -0.38 -2.75
CA GLY A 48 -12.71 -0.55 -2.57
C GLY A 48 -13.43 0.77 -2.36
N LEU A 49 -12.87 1.66 -1.52
CA LEU A 49 -13.47 2.97 -1.23
C LEU A 49 -13.46 3.90 -2.45
N GLN A 50 -12.37 3.91 -3.23
CA GLN A 50 -12.31 4.68 -4.49
C GLN A 50 -13.28 4.13 -5.53
N ALA A 51 -13.39 2.81 -5.68
CA ALA A 51 -14.40 2.21 -6.55
C ALA A 51 -15.82 2.60 -6.10
N ALA A 52 -16.10 2.50 -4.80
CA ALA A 52 -17.40 2.85 -4.23
C ALA A 52 -17.78 4.31 -4.50
N TYR A 53 -16.86 5.25 -4.24
CA TYR A 53 -17.09 6.66 -4.50
C TYR A 53 -17.37 6.94 -5.99
N ASN A 54 -16.52 6.46 -6.90
CA ASN A 54 -16.63 6.79 -8.32
C ASN A 54 -17.89 6.17 -8.97
N LEU A 55 -18.28 4.96 -8.53
CA LEU A 55 -19.52 4.31 -8.95
C LEU A 55 -20.75 5.01 -8.40
N ALA A 56 -20.80 5.24 -7.08
CA ALA A 56 -21.96 5.86 -6.43
C ALA A 56 -22.20 7.30 -6.93
N LYS A 57 -21.12 8.08 -7.10
CA LYS A 57 -21.19 9.42 -7.71
C LYS A 57 -21.76 9.41 -9.13
N SER A 58 -21.62 8.29 -9.84
CA SER A 58 -22.18 8.09 -11.19
C SER A 58 -23.59 7.49 -11.17
N GLY A 59 -24.24 7.39 -10.01
CA GLY A 59 -25.60 6.88 -9.85
C GLY A 59 -25.73 5.35 -9.78
N VAL A 60 -24.62 4.62 -9.70
CA VAL A 60 -24.62 3.15 -9.56
C VAL A 60 -24.96 2.78 -8.11
N SER A 61 -25.86 1.82 -7.91
CA SER A 61 -26.16 1.29 -6.57
C SER A 61 -24.99 0.42 -6.08
N VAL A 62 -24.32 0.85 -5.01
CA VAL A 62 -23.13 0.20 -4.47
C VAL A 62 -23.36 -0.26 -3.03
N VAL A 63 -22.99 -1.51 -2.76
CA VAL A 63 -22.82 -2.03 -1.39
C VAL A 63 -21.37 -2.41 -1.17
N LEU A 64 -20.70 -1.80 -0.18
CA LEU A 64 -19.35 -2.16 0.25
C LEU A 64 -19.38 -2.77 1.64
N ILE A 65 -18.71 -3.91 1.82
CA ILE A 65 -18.52 -4.55 3.12
C ILE A 65 -17.05 -4.67 3.50
N GLU A 66 -16.75 -4.39 4.76
CA GLU A 66 -15.44 -4.55 5.38
C GLU A 66 -15.57 -5.44 6.61
N ALA A 67 -14.66 -6.42 6.75
CA ALA A 67 -14.73 -7.41 7.82
C ALA A 67 -14.40 -6.81 9.21
N CYS A 68 -13.66 -5.71 9.26
CA CYS A 68 -13.27 -5.00 10.48
C CYS A 68 -13.68 -3.52 10.40
N ARG A 69 -12.96 -2.61 11.08
CA ARG A 69 -13.12 -1.17 10.85
C ARG A 69 -12.27 -0.71 9.67
N PHE A 70 -12.75 0.27 8.92
CA PHE A 70 -12.01 0.89 7.82
C PHE A 70 -10.66 1.40 8.33
N GLY A 71 -9.58 0.81 7.84
CA GLY A 71 -8.20 1.19 8.17
C GLY A 71 -7.45 0.19 9.04
N ASP A 72 -8.12 -0.88 9.47
CA ASP A 72 -7.48 -1.96 10.22
C ASP A 72 -6.51 -2.79 9.36
N GLY A 73 -6.70 -2.79 8.03
CA GLY A 73 -5.81 -3.43 7.07
C GLY A 73 -4.64 -2.54 6.58
N ALA A 74 -3.96 -2.97 5.52
CA ALA A 74 -2.76 -2.31 4.98
C ALA A 74 -2.94 -0.80 4.71
N SER A 75 -4.10 -0.40 4.16
CA SER A 75 -4.35 0.99 3.74
C SER A 75 -4.28 1.98 4.91
N GLY A 76 -4.63 1.60 6.14
CA GLY A 76 -4.51 2.50 7.30
C GLY A 76 -3.19 2.39 8.07
N ARG A 77 -2.28 1.48 7.67
CA ARG A 77 -1.13 1.07 8.50
C ARG A 77 0.23 1.10 7.80
N ASN A 78 0.26 1.42 6.51
CA ASN A 78 1.48 1.44 5.69
C ASN A 78 2.40 2.64 5.98
N GLY A 79 3.56 2.71 5.32
CA GLY A 79 4.52 3.80 5.49
C GLY A 79 4.06 5.19 5.01
N GLY A 80 2.97 5.26 4.26
CA GLY A 80 2.42 6.51 3.71
C GLY A 80 3.17 7.05 2.49
N GLN A 81 4.19 6.35 1.98
CA GLN A 81 5.02 6.82 0.86
C GLN A 81 4.33 6.57 -0.49
N LEU A 82 4.38 7.57 -1.38
CA LEU A 82 3.92 7.49 -2.78
C LEU A 82 5.09 7.84 -3.70
N GLY A 83 5.58 6.82 -4.41
CA GLY A 83 6.72 6.93 -5.33
C GLY A 83 6.31 7.21 -6.78
N THR A 84 7.27 7.06 -7.69
CA THR A 84 7.11 7.20 -9.14
C THR A 84 7.10 5.83 -9.80
N GLY A 85 6.34 5.67 -10.88
CA GLY A 85 6.32 4.43 -11.66
C GLY A 85 5.70 3.24 -10.93
N GLN A 86 6.25 2.05 -11.18
CA GLN A 86 5.76 0.79 -10.59
C GLN A 86 6.67 0.35 -9.43
N ARG A 87 6.49 -0.88 -8.92
CA ARG A 87 7.39 -1.42 -7.90
C ARG A 87 8.84 -1.56 -8.38
N TRP A 88 9.04 -1.76 -9.68
CA TRP A 88 10.33 -1.80 -10.35
C TRP A 88 10.61 -0.47 -11.02
N TRP A 89 11.90 -0.20 -11.24
CA TRP A 89 12.31 0.90 -12.09
C TRP A 89 11.77 0.71 -13.52
N PRO A 90 11.46 1.80 -14.23
CA PRO A 90 10.83 1.71 -15.55
C PRO A 90 11.65 0.89 -16.56
N GLU A 91 12.97 0.96 -16.50
CA GLU A 91 13.89 0.16 -17.32
C GLU A 91 13.86 -1.34 -17.00
N GLU A 92 13.74 -1.73 -15.73
CA GLU A 92 13.62 -3.14 -15.34
C GLU A 92 12.32 -3.74 -15.87
N LEU A 93 11.24 -2.95 -15.84
CA LEU A 93 9.96 -3.37 -16.38
C LEU A 93 10.01 -3.43 -17.92
N GLU A 94 10.66 -2.46 -18.56
CA GLU A 94 10.87 -2.42 -20.01
C GLU A 94 11.57 -3.67 -20.54
N GLU A 95 12.58 -4.19 -19.85
CA GLU A 95 13.24 -5.45 -20.23
C GLU A 95 12.28 -6.64 -20.29
N LYS A 96 11.17 -6.61 -19.53
CA LYS A 96 10.20 -7.72 -19.44
C LYS A 96 9.03 -7.56 -20.40
N ILE A 97 8.53 -6.34 -20.59
CA ILE A 97 7.26 -6.11 -21.32
C ILE A 97 7.40 -5.15 -22.51
N GLY A 98 8.61 -4.67 -22.78
CA GLY A 98 8.90 -3.70 -23.84
C GLY A 98 8.55 -2.26 -23.45
N TYR A 99 9.18 -1.32 -24.16
CA TYR A 99 9.11 0.12 -23.85
C TYR A 99 7.68 0.66 -23.82
N GLN A 100 6.86 0.37 -24.83
CA GLN A 100 5.51 0.94 -24.92
C GLN A 100 4.63 0.56 -23.73
N ARG A 101 4.68 -0.70 -23.30
CA ARG A 101 3.89 -1.18 -22.15
C ARG A 101 4.47 -0.66 -20.83
N SER A 102 5.78 -0.62 -20.69
CA SER A 102 6.43 -0.03 -19.51
C SER A 102 6.08 1.46 -19.37
N LYS A 103 6.18 2.22 -20.46
CA LYS A 103 5.82 3.64 -20.49
C LYS A 103 4.35 3.89 -20.17
N ALA A 104 3.43 3.07 -20.69
CA ALA A 104 2.01 3.18 -20.36
C ALA A 104 1.75 2.95 -18.85
N LEU A 105 2.39 1.94 -18.26
CA LEU A 105 2.28 1.68 -16.82
C LEU A 105 2.94 2.79 -15.98
N PHE A 106 4.04 3.37 -16.46
CA PHE A 106 4.65 4.53 -15.85
C PHE A 106 3.70 5.74 -15.87
N ASP A 107 3.06 6.02 -17.00
CA ASP A 107 2.12 7.14 -17.14
C ASP A 107 0.87 6.95 -16.27
N ILE A 108 0.38 5.72 -16.14
CA ILE A 108 -0.69 5.38 -15.19
C ILE A 108 -0.27 5.67 -13.75
N ALA A 109 0.96 5.32 -13.36
CA ALA A 109 1.45 5.59 -12.02
C ALA A 109 1.53 7.11 -11.75
N GLU A 110 2.01 7.88 -12.72
CA GLU A 110 2.05 9.34 -12.60
C GLU A 110 0.65 9.96 -12.58
N ALA A 111 -0.31 9.40 -13.33
CA ALA A 111 -1.72 9.78 -13.24
C ALA A 111 -2.32 9.41 -11.87
N ALA A 112 -1.97 8.26 -11.31
CA ALA A 112 -2.40 7.81 -10.00
C ALA A 112 -1.93 8.76 -8.89
N LYS A 113 -0.67 9.20 -8.98
CA LYS A 113 -0.07 10.18 -8.07
C LYS A 113 -0.82 11.51 -8.09
N ARG A 114 -1.01 12.08 -9.29
CA ARG A 114 -1.79 13.32 -9.47
C ARG A 114 -3.21 13.16 -8.95
N HIS A 115 -3.88 12.07 -9.33
CA HIS A 115 -5.24 11.79 -8.90
C HIS A 115 -5.38 11.77 -7.37
N LEU A 116 -4.47 11.10 -6.65
CA LEU A 116 -4.54 11.04 -5.18
C LEU A 116 -4.48 12.44 -4.56
N LEU A 117 -3.53 13.27 -5.00
CA LEU A 117 -3.33 14.62 -4.46
C LEU A 117 -4.49 15.55 -4.83
N ASP A 118 -4.94 15.51 -6.08
CA ASP A 118 -6.06 16.32 -6.57
C ASP A 118 -7.36 15.92 -5.88
N PHE A 119 -7.62 14.62 -5.77
CA PHE A 119 -8.80 14.10 -5.09
C PHE A 119 -8.84 14.51 -3.62
N ALA A 120 -7.73 14.37 -2.90
CA ALA A 120 -7.66 14.75 -1.50
C ALA A 120 -7.96 16.25 -1.31
N ARG A 121 -7.40 17.09 -2.18
CA ARG A 121 -7.65 18.54 -2.19
C ARG A 121 -9.11 18.88 -2.52
N GLU A 122 -9.66 18.32 -3.59
CA GLU A 122 -11.04 18.55 -4.04
C GLU A 122 -12.07 18.10 -3.00
N GLN A 123 -11.81 16.98 -2.33
CA GLN A 123 -12.71 16.41 -1.33
C GLN A 123 -12.40 16.85 0.10
N GLN A 124 -11.48 17.80 0.27
CA GLN A 124 -11.08 18.36 1.57
C GLN A 124 -10.70 17.26 2.58
N ILE A 125 -9.83 16.36 2.14
CA ILE A 125 -9.24 15.30 2.95
C ILE A 125 -7.84 15.76 3.34
N GLU A 126 -7.64 16.06 4.63
CA GLU A 126 -6.30 16.37 5.14
C GLU A 126 -5.46 15.09 5.21
N ILE A 127 -4.45 15.02 4.35
CA ILE A 127 -3.57 13.86 4.20
C ILE A 127 -2.16 14.10 4.72
N ASP A 128 -1.88 15.27 5.31
CA ASP A 128 -0.56 15.66 5.80
C ASP A 128 0.56 15.40 4.77
N TYR A 129 0.35 15.87 3.54
CA TYR A 129 1.27 15.63 2.44
C TYR A 129 2.59 16.37 2.65
N VAL A 130 3.70 15.64 2.55
CA VAL A 130 5.05 16.19 2.50
C VAL A 130 5.71 15.71 1.20
N PRO A 131 6.26 16.63 0.37
CA PRO A 131 6.84 16.27 -0.90
C PRO A 131 8.24 15.67 -0.74
N GLY A 132 8.62 14.84 -1.71
CA GLY A 132 9.95 14.31 -1.88
C GLY A 132 10.15 12.89 -1.33
N GLN A 133 10.94 12.12 -2.06
CA GLN A 133 11.46 10.83 -1.62
C GLN A 133 12.94 10.69 -2.04
N LEU A 134 13.72 10.05 -1.18
CA LEU A 134 15.08 9.62 -1.41
C LEU A 134 15.07 8.09 -1.56
N ASN A 135 15.55 7.57 -2.68
CA ASN A 135 15.92 6.15 -2.78
C ASN A 135 17.44 6.05 -2.67
N VAL A 136 17.96 5.24 -1.76
CA VAL A 136 19.37 5.29 -1.37
C VAL A 136 20.06 3.93 -1.44
N ALA A 137 21.29 3.93 -1.94
CA ALA A 137 22.05 2.72 -2.19
C ALA A 137 22.79 2.25 -0.94
N HIS A 138 22.53 1.02 -0.52
CA HIS A 138 23.25 0.39 0.61
C HIS A 138 24.61 -0.22 0.23
N LYS A 139 24.96 -0.23 -1.06
CA LYS A 139 26.22 -0.70 -1.64
C LYS A 139 26.74 0.30 -2.66
N ALA A 140 28.04 0.57 -2.64
CA ALA A 140 28.70 1.47 -3.59
C ALA A 140 28.57 1.02 -5.06
N SER A 141 28.45 -0.29 -5.30
CA SER A 141 28.32 -0.87 -6.65
C SER A 141 27.07 -0.42 -7.40
N TYR A 142 26.06 0.13 -6.72
CA TYR A 142 24.82 0.61 -7.35
C TYR A 142 24.89 2.05 -7.88
N GLU A 143 26.02 2.75 -7.71
CA GLU A 143 26.12 4.16 -8.13
C GLU A 143 25.79 4.35 -9.61
N ARG A 144 26.35 3.50 -10.48
CA ARG A 144 26.09 3.53 -11.91
C ARG A 144 24.60 3.36 -12.21
N ASP A 145 23.97 2.36 -11.59
CA ASP A 145 22.55 2.06 -11.81
C ASP A 145 21.68 3.25 -11.40
N TYR A 146 21.89 3.81 -10.21
CA TYR A 146 21.14 4.96 -9.72
C TYR A 146 21.29 6.20 -10.62
N ARG A 147 22.49 6.45 -11.14
CA ARG A 147 22.74 7.54 -12.09
C ARG A 147 21.99 7.32 -13.40
N GLN A 148 22.08 6.11 -13.94
CA GLN A 148 21.40 5.73 -15.18
C GLN A 148 19.88 5.77 -15.03
N THR A 149 19.32 5.28 -13.92
CA THR A 149 17.88 5.34 -13.63
C THR A 149 17.35 6.77 -13.67
N ALA A 150 18.05 7.74 -13.06
CA ALA A 150 17.66 9.14 -13.11
C ALA A 150 17.69 9.71 -14.55
N GLU A 151 18.73 9.39 -15.32
CA GLU A 151 18.85 9.80 -16.72
C GLU A 151 17.77 9.18 -17.61
N ILE A 152 17.49 7.88 -17.45
CA ILE A 152 16.45 7.14 -18.18
C ILE A 152 15.08 7.72 -17.86
N ALA A 153 14.77 7.94 -16.58
CA ALA A 153 13.50 8.51 -16.17
C ALA A 153 13.28 9.88 -16.82
N ALA A 154 14.29 10.76 -16.80
CA ALA A 154 14.21 12.09 -17.40
C ALA A 154 14.09 12.05 -18.94
N GLN A 155 14.99 11.33 -19.61
CA GLN A 155 15.15 11.40 -21.07
C GLN A 155 14.24 10.44 -21.83
N ARG A 156 14.02 9.23 -21.29
CA ARG A 156 13.26 8.16 -21.96
C ARG A 156 11.81 8.11 -21.48
N TYR A 157 11.56 8.37 -20.20
CA TYR A 157 10.21 8.35 -19.63
C TYR A 157 9.59 9.75 -19.47
N GLY A 158 10.34 10.81 -19.79
CA GLY A 158 9.84 12.18 -19.76
C GLY A 158 9.55 12.68 -18.34
N TYR A 159 10.31 12.20 -17.35
CA TYR A 159 10.11 12.48 -15.93
C TYR A 159 11.29 13.26 -15.34
N PRO A 160 11.31 14.59 -15.42
CA PRO A 160 12.47 15.41 -15.04
C PRO A 160 12.56 15.71 -13.53
N HIS A 161 11.73 15.08 -12.69
CA HIS A 161 11.65 15.37 -11.25
C HIS A 161 12.58 14.50 -10.39
N ILE A 162 13.29 13.58 -11.02
CA ILE A 162 14.26 12.69 -10.37
C ILE A 162 15.68 13.09 -10.74
N SER A 163 16.55 13.20 -9.73
CA SER A 163 17.96 13.55 -9.89
C SER A 163 18.84 12.62 -9.07
N PHE A 164 20.00 12.25 -9.63
CA PHE A 164 21.02 11.50 -8.91
C PHE A 164 21.65 12.35 -7.80
N MET A 165 21.91 11.73 -6.65
CA MET A 165 22.67 12.27 -5.53
C MET A 165 23.97 11.46 -5.37
N ASP A 166 25.11 12.14 -5.36
CA ASP A 166 26.39 11.51 -5.02
C ASP A 166 26.48 11.21 -3.51
N ASP A 167 27.61 10.64 -3.08
CA ASP A 167 27.85 10.29 -1.68
C ASP A 167 27.68 11.50 -0.74
N ARG A 168 28.24 12.65 -1.12
CA ARG A 168 28.20 13.85 -0.30
C ARG A 168 26.76 14.36 -0.14
N GLU A 169 26.03 14.54 -1.24
CA GLU A 169 24.63 14.99 -1.17
C GLU A 169 23.76 13.99 -0.41
N THR A 170 23.98 12.68 -0.64
CA THR A 170 23.24 11.62 0.07
C THR A 170 23.43 11.71 1.58
N GLN A 171 24.66 11.91 2.05
CA GLN A 171 24.96 12.06 3.47
C GLN A 171 24.34 13.34 4.05
N GLU A 172 24.47 14.46 3.35
CA GLU A 172 23.89 15.76 3.77
C GLU A 172 22.36 15.69 3.89
N ARG A 173 21.67 15.03 2.96
CA ARG A 173 20.19 14.92 2.98
C ARG A 173 19.64 13.90 3.95
N LEU A 174 20.36 12.81 4.21
CA LEU A 174 19.92 11.80 5.17
C LEU A 174 20.32 12.13 6.61
N GLY A 175 21.41 12.88 6.80
CA GLY A 175 22.09 12.96 8.10
C GLY A 175 22.77 11.65 8.50
N SER A 176 23.23 10.86 7.53
CA SER A 176 23.81 9.54 7.79
C SER A 176 24.90 9.19 6.79
N LYS A 177 25.98 8.58 7.28
CA LYS A 177 27.10 8.05 6.47
C LYS A 177 26.89 6.62 6.02
N ARG A 178 25.69 6.06 6.21
CA ARG A 178 25.45 4.61 6.02
C ARG A 178 25.22 4.20 4.56
N PHE A 179 24.94 5.16 3.68
CA PHE A 179 24.58 4.98 2.27
C PHE A 179 25.59 5.70 1.37
N TYR A 180 25.75 5.22 0.14
CA TYR A 180 26.84 5.65 -0.75
C TYR A 180 26.41 6.62 -1.86
N CYS A 181 25.14 6.57 -2.26
CA CYS A 181 24.54 7.44 -3.29
C CYS A 181 23.02 7.27 -3.24
N GLY A 182 22.30 8.00 -4.08
CA GLY A 182 20.86 7.82 -4.21
C GLY A 182 20.25 8.58 -5.38
N VAL A 183 18.93 8.58 -5.42
CA VAL A 183 18.14 9.48 -6.26
C VAL A 183 17.18 10.25 -5.37
N ARG A 184 17.04 11.53 -5.65
CA ARG A 184 16.03 12.41 -5.07
C ARG A 184 14.94 12.62 -6.09
N ASP A 185 13.71 12.33 -5.69
CA ASP A 185 12.54 12.55 -6.53
C ASP A 185 11.62 13.56 -5.87
N VAL A 186 11.53 14.78 -6.43
CA VAL A 186 10.69 15.86 -5.88
C VAL A 186 9.23 15.78 -6.33
N GLY A 187 8.90 14.89 -7.28
CA GLY A 187 7.53 14.68 -7.72
C GLY A 187 6.81 13.60 -6.91
N THR A 188 7.42 13.07 -5.86
CA THR A 188 6.88 12.05 -4.94
C THR A 188 6.58 12.64 -3.58
N GLY A 189 6.24 11.81 -2.59
CA GLY A 189 6.14 12.27 -1.21
C GLY A 189 5.59 11.23 -0.25
N HIS A 190 5.05 11.71 0.86
CA HIS A 190 4.38 10.86 1.83
C HIS A 190 3.19 11.54 2.50
N ILE A 191 2.30 10.73 3.04
CA ILE A 191 1.02 11.16 3.64
C ILE A 191 0.75 10.47 4.98
N HIS A 192 -0.27 10.93 5.70
CA HIS A 192 -0.89 10.18 6.78
C HIS A 192 -1.95 9.19 6.22
N PRO A 193 -1.64 7.89 6.11
CA PRO A 193 -2.47 6.94 5.37
C PRO A 193 -3.85 6.73 6.00
N LEU A 194 -3.95 6.70 7.34
CA LEU A 194 -5.25 6.52 7.99
C LEU A 194 -6.18 7.74 7.80
N LYS A 195 -5.67 8.98 7.81
CA LYS A 195 -6.48 10.17 7.51
C LYS A 195 -7.03 10.14 6.08
N LEU A 196 -6.19 9.77 5.10
CA LEU A 196 -6.66 9.55 3.72
C LEU A 196 -7.81 8.53 3.70
N LEU A 197 -7.65 7.38 4.36
CA LEU A 197 -8.67 6.35 4.37
C LEU A 197 -9.98 6.78 5.05
N ILE A 198 -9.90 7.49 6.18
CA ILE A 198 -11.07 8.07 6.87
C ILE A 198 -11.80 9.03 5.92
N GLY A 199 -11.05 9.90 5.25
CA GLY A 199 -11.61 10.80 4.24
C GLY A 199 -12.27 10.07 3.08
N LEU A 200 -11.66 8.99 2.58
CA LEU A 200 -12.22 8.16 1.51
C LEU A 200 -13.54 7.48 1.91
N ALA A 201 -13.63 6.95 3.14
CA ALA A 201 -14.86 6.35 3.65
C ALA A 201 -15.98 7.39 3.76
N ARG A 202 -15.67 8.58 4.28
CA ARG A 202 -16.59 9.72 4.36
C ARG A 202 -17.13 10.10 2.98
N VAL A 203 -16.26 10.32 2.00
CA VAL A 203 -16.68 10.80 0.69
C VAL A 203 -17.43 9.73 -0.10
N ALA A 204 -17.07 8.45 0.04
CA ALA A 204 -17.82 7.35 -0.57
C ALA A 204 -19.24 7.25 0.00
N ALA A 205 -19.39 7.34 1.32
CA ALA A 205 -20.71 7.36 1.96
C ALA A 205 -21.53 8.57 1.52
N ASN A 206 -20.92 9.77 1.49
CA ASN A 206 -21.58 11.00 1.04
C ASN A 206 -21.99 10.96 -0.45
N ALA A 207 -21.26 10.21 -1.28
CA ALA A 207 -21.60 9.99 -2.68
C ALA A 207 -22.76 8.98 -2.87
N GLY A 208 -23.26 8.37 -1.79
CA GLY A 208 -24.39 7.45 -1.82
C GLY A 208 -24.04 5.96 -1.77
N ALA A 209 -22.76 5.60 -1.59
CA ALA A 209 -22.39 4.20 -1.40
C ALA A 209 -22.89 3.69 -0.04
N ALA A 210 -23.56 2.54 -0.02
CA ALA A 210 -23.93 1.87 1.22
C ALA A 210 -22.72 1.08 1.75
N ILE A 211 -22.04 1.61 2.77
CA ILE A 211 -20.81 1.01 3.30
C ILE A 211 -21.02 0.45 4.72
N PHE A 212 -20.50 -0.75 4.96
CA PHE A 212 -20.71 -1.48 6.22
C PHE A 212 -19.38 -1.99 6.78
N GLU A 213 -19.08 -1.65 8.02
CA GLU A 213 -17.97 -2.23 8.79
C GLU A 213 -18.41 -3.55 9.44
N MET A 214 -17.48 -4.27 10.05
CA MET A 214 -17.76 -5.47 10.87
C MET A 214 -18.61 -6.53 10.13
N THR A 215 -18.49 -6.59 8.80
CA THR A 215 -19.30 -7.42 7.92
C THR A 215 -18.37 -8.25 7.04
N LYS A 216 -18.07 -9.47 7.50
CA LYS A 216 -17.17 -10.37 6.78
C LYS A 216 -17.93 -11.15 5.69
N ALA A 217 -17.43 -11.07 4.46
CA ALA A 217 -17.84 -11.98 3.39
C ALA A 217 -17.37 -13.41 3.71
N LYS A 218 -18.29 -14.36 3.74
CA LYS A 218 -18.01 -15.78 3.99
C LYS A 218 -17.81 -16.56 2.71
N THR A 219 -18.70 -16.33 1.75
CA THR A 219 -18.70 -16.98 0.44
C THR A 219 -19.03 -15.96 -0.62
N ILE A 220 -18.53 -16.21 -1.83
CA ILE A 220 -18.94 -15.52 -3.05
C ILE A 220 -19.25 -16.60 -4.09
N ARG A 221 -20.39 -16.47 -4.76
CA ARG A 221 -20.81 -17.40 -5.82
C ARG A 221 -21.36 -16.61 -6.99
N GLN A 222 -21.17 -17.15 -8.19
CA GLN A 222 -21.79 -16.66 -9.41
C GLN A 222 -22.83 -17.69 -9.87
N GLY A 223 -24.01 -17.21 -10.29
CA GLY A 223 -25.07 -18.05 -10.84
C GLY A 223 -26.24 -17.22 -11.37
N GLY A 224 -26.88 -17.68 -12.45
CA GLY A 224 -28.05 -17.00 -13.04
C GLY A 224 -27.78 -15.55 -13.48
N GLY A 225 -26.54 -15.25 -13.88
CA GLY A 225 -26.12 -13.90 -14.28
C GLY A 225 -25.94 -12.92 -13.11
N LYS A 226 -25.96 -13.40 -11.86
CA LYS A 226 -25.76 -12.58 -10.66
C LYS A 226 -24.63 -13.12 -9.79
N VAL A 227 -24.11 -12.25 -8.95
CA VAL A 227 -23.13 -12.55 -7.90
C VAL A 227 -23.84 -12.51 -6.56
N THR A 228 -23.63 -13.54 -5.74
CA THR A 228 -24.20 -13.66 -4.39
C THR A 228 -23.08 -13.75 -3.38
N ILE A 229 -23.12 -12.89 -2.36
CA ILE A 229 -22.15 -12.83 -1.26
C ILE A 229 -22.87 -13.08 0.05
N GLU A 230 -22.49 -14.13 0.76
CA GLU A 230 -23.08 -14.48 2.07
C GLU A 230 -22.28 -13.84 3.21
N THR A 231 -22.99 -13.31 4.21
CA THR A 231 -22.43 -12.77 5.45
C THR A 231 -23.09 -13.44 6.66
N ASP A 232 -22.73 -13.05 7.89
CA ASP A 232 -23.38 -13.56 9.10
C ASP A 232 -24.88 -13.22 9.20
N LYS A 233 -25.28 -12.04 8.70
CA LYS A 233 -26.61 -11.46 8.95
C LYS A 233 -27.44 -11.20 7.71
N GLY A 234 -26.98 -11.66 6.55
CA GLY A 234 -27.68 -11.46 5.29
C GLY A 234 -26.84 -11.77 4.06
N THR A 235 -27.49 -11.61 2.92
CA THR A 235 -26.90 -11.89 1.61
C THR A 235 -26.94 -10.64 0.74
N ILE A 236 -25.85 -10.36 0.03
CA ILE A 236 -25.80 -9.32 -0.99
C ILE A 236 -25.92 -9.99 -2.35
N THR A 237 -26.88 -9.55 -3.16
CA THR A 237 -27.03 -9.96 -4.56
C THR A 237 -26.70 -8.79 -5.47
N ALA A 238 -25.76 -8.97 -6.39
CA ALA A 238 -25.32 -7.93 -7.30
C ALA A 238 -25.16 -8.42 -8.73
N SER A 239 -25.18 -7.48 -9.69
CA SER A 239 -24.87 -7.77 -11.10
C SER A 239 -23.37 -7.97 -11.31
N ARG A 240 -22.54 -7.23 -10.56
CA ARG A 240 -21.07 -7.34 -10.58
C ARG A 240 -20.50 -7.29 -9.18
N ALA A 241 -19.28 -7.77 -9.01
CA ALA A 241 -18.55 -7.61 -7.76
C ALA A 241 -17.07 -7.24 -7.95
N LEU A 242 -16.53 -6.54 -6.95
CA LEU A 242 -15.11 -6.25 -6.80
C LEU A 242 -14.58 -6.92 -5.53
N ILE A 243 -13.56 -7.76 -5.66
CA ILE A 243 -12.77 -8.27 -4.54
C ILE A 243 -11.55 -7.37 -4.37
N ALA A 244 -11.57 -6.53 -3.33
CA ALA A 244 -10.52 -5.57 -2.96
C ALA A 244 -9.86 -5.93 -1.62
N CYS A 245 -9.77 -7.23 -1.30
CA CYS A 245 -9.29 -7.72 0.00
C CYS A 245 -7.76 -7.71 0.15
N ASN A 246 -7.00 -7.51 -0.94
CA ASN A 246 -5.55 -7.58 -0.97
C ASN A 246 -4.99 -8.81 -0.22
N GLY A 247 -4.16 -8.63 0.81
CA GLY A 247 -3.60 -9.74 1.60
C GLY A 247 -4.59 -10.45 2.54
N HIS A 248 -5.81 -9.95 2.70
CA HIS A 248 -6.80 -10.51 3.65
C HIS A 248 -7.87 -11.39 2.98
N ILE A 249 -7.68 -11.76 1.72
CA ILE A 249 -8.66 -12.54 0.97
C ILE A 249 -8.96 -13.93 1.58
N GLY A 250 -7.99 -14.52 2.29
CA GLY A 250 -8.15 -15.85 2.89
C GLY A 250 -8.54 -16.89 1.85
N ASN A 251 -9.65 -17.59 2.10
CA ASN A 251 -10.19 -18.63 1.21
C ASN A 251 -11.43 -18.17 0.43
N LEU A 252 -11.73 -16.86 0.42
CA LEU A 252 -12.94 -16.35 -0.21
C LEU A 252 -12.98 -16.64 -1.72
N GLU A 253 -11.85 -16.45 -2.41
CA GLU A 253 -11.72 -16.71 -3.85
C GLU A 253 -10.36 -17.40 -4.13
N PRO A 254 -10.35 -18.70 -4.47
CA PRO A 254 -9.15 -19.51 -4.55
C PRO A 254 -8.12 -19.08 -5.62
N VAL A 255 -8.57 -18.53 -6.76
CA VAL A 255 -7.67 -18.09 -7.83
C VAL A 255 -6.80 -16.97 -7.29
N THR A 256 -7.40 -15.85 -6.88
CA THR A 256 -6.69 -14.71 -6.29
C THR A 256 -5.83 -15.15 -5.11
N ALA A 257 -6.37 -16.00 -4.22
CA ALA A 257 -5.61 -16.49 -3.07
C ALA A 257 -4.33 -17.22 -3.50
N SER A 258 -4.31 -17.89 -4.66
CA SER A 258 -3.14 -18.59 -5.21
C SER A 258 -2.07 -17.66 -5.81
N HIS A 259 -2.42 -16.42 -6.13
CA HIS A 259 -1.54 -15.42 -6.75
C HIS A 259 -1.09 -14.31 -5.80
N VAL A 260 -1.87 -14.03 -4.75
CA VAL A 260 -1.60 -12.95 -3.79
C VAL A 260 -1.29 -13.54 -2.42
N MET A 261 -0.06 -13.39 -1.96
CA MET A 261 0.41 -13.91 -0.68
C MET A 261 0.44 -12.80 0.38
N PRO A 262 -0.12 -13.04 1.59
CA PRO A 262 0.01 -12.12 2.70
C PRO A 262 1.42 -12.14 3.31
N ILE A 263 1.99 -10.96 3.53
CA ILE A 263 3.20 -10.75 4.32
C ILE A 263 2.93 -9.67 5.36
N ARG A 264 3.47 -9.82 6.57
CA ARG A 264 3.41 -8.77 7.58
C ARG A 264 4.61 -7.85 7.49
N SER A 265 4.33 -6.56 7.45
CA SER A 265 5.30 -5.47 7.57
C SER A 265 5.07 -4.71 8.87
N PHE A 266 6.14 -4.27 9.51
CA PHE A 266 6.09 -3.55 10.79
C PHE A 266 6.75 -2.18 10.70
N ILE A 267 6.18 -1.24 11.44
CA ILE A 267 6.63 0.14 11.55
C ILE A 267 6.70 0.52 13.03
N GLY A 268 7.67 1.36 13.38
CA GLY A 268 7.80 1.99 14.68
C GLY A 268 7.85 3.51 14.55
N ALA A 269 7.36 4.22 15.56
CA ALA A 269 7.51 5.66 15.70
C ALA A 269 8.33 5.98 16.96
N THR A 270 9.36 6.81 16.80
CA THR A 270 10.19 7.25 17.92
C THR A 270 9.48 8.27 18.81
N ALA A 271 10.07 8.58 19.96
CA ALA A 271 9.87 9.88 20.60
C ALA A 271 10.28 11.03 19.65
N PRO A 272 9.84 12.29 19.87
CA PRO A 272 10.29 13.43 19.08
C PRO A 272 11.82 13.57 19.11
N LEU A 273 12.40 13.91 17.97
CA LEU A 273 13.83 14.03 17.68
C LEU A 273 14.30 15.49 17.80
N ASP A 274 13.82 16.22 18.79
CA ASP A 274 14.13 17.65 18.98
C ASP A 274 15.63 17.89 19.17
N ARG A 275 16.34 16.89 19.72
CA ARG A 275 17.80 16.90 19.95
C ARG A 275 18.61 16.36 18.77
N HIS A 276 17.96 15.91 17.70
CA HIS A 276 18.59 15.34 16.51
C HIS A 276 18.02 16.00 15.24
N PRO A 277 18.25 17.31 15.03
CA PRO A 277 17.76 18.03 13.85
C PRO A 277 18.41 17.54 12.54
N ASP A 278 19.55 16.87 12.65
CA ASP A 278 20.32 16.28 11.56
C ASP A 278 19.71 15.01 10.98
N VAL A 279 18.80 14.32 11.69
CA VAL A 279 18.11 13.13 11.15
C VAL A 279 17.09 13.56 10.09
N LEU A 280 17.36 13.25 8.83
CA LEU A 280 16.50 13.49 7.67
C LEU A 280 15.95 14.95 7.63
N PRO A 281 16.83 15.95 7.58
CA PRO A 281 16.50 17.36 7.82
C PRO A 281 15.56 17.96 6.77
N GLY A 282 15.54 17.42 5.54
CA GLY A 282 14.66 17.88 4.47
C GLY A 282 13.22 17.37 4.57
N GLY A 283 12.95 16.42 5.46
CA GLY A 283 11.61 15.88 5.69
C GLY A 283 11.11 14.93 4.59
N GLU A 284 11.87 14.71 3.51
CA GLU A 284 11.51 13.74 2.48
C GLU A 284 11.35 12.33 3.07
N ALA A 285 10.57 11.47 2.42
CA ALA A 285 10.63 10.04 2.70
C ALA A 285 11.97 9.47 2.24
N ALA A 286 12.41 8.37 2.84
CA ALA A 286 13.57 7.60 2.40
C ALA A 286 13.22 6.11 2.29
N ALA A 287 13.86 5.43 1.34
CA ALA A 287 13.85 3.97 1.20
C ALA A 287 15.20 3.48 0.67
N ASP A 288 15.68 2.32 1.11
CA ASP A 288 16.96 1.77 0.67
C ASP A 288 16.84 0.70 -0.43
N SER A 289 17.98 0.37 -1.03
CA SER A 289 18.06 -0.63 -2.11
C SER A 289 18.07 -2.10 -1.65
N ARG A 290 17.75 -2.39 -0.38
CA ARG A 290 17.70 -3.77 0.12
C ARG A 290 16.46 -4.48 -0.40
N PHE A 291 16.50 -5.81 -0.48
CA PHE A 291 15.33 -6.60 -0.83
C PHE A 291 14.25 -6.49 0.25
N VAL A 292 14.65 -6.64 1.52
CA VAL A 292 13.82 -6.24 2.67
C VAL A 292 14.07 -4.76 2.90
N VAL A 293 13.33 -3.94 2.16
CA VAL A 293 13.48 -2.50 2.15
C VAL A 293 13.35 -1.91 3.55
N ARG A 294 14.31 -1.06 3.92
CA ARG A 294 14.15 -0.14 5.04
C ARG A 294 13.63 1.16 4.47
N TYR A 295 12.50 1.61 5.00
CA TYR A 295 11.86 2.84 4.60
C TYR A 295 11.52 3.66 5.83
N PHE A 296 11.76 4.96 5.76
CA PHE A 296 11.57 5.84 6.90
C PHE A 296 11.21 7.24 6.46
N ARG A 297 10.66 8.03 7.37
CA ARG A 297 10.34 9.43 7.15
C ARG A 297 10.28 10.17 8.46
N ARG A 298 10.51 11.47 8.42
CA ARG A 298 10.36 12.35 9.58
C ARG A 298 9.03 13.10 9.48
N PHE A 299 8.21 13.03 10.51
CA PHE A 299 6.94 13.76 10.56
C PHE A 299 6.62 14.14 12.01
N GLU A 300 6.17 15.37 12.24
CA GLU A 300 5.90 15.92 13.59
C GLU A 300 7.06 15.67 14.57
N GLY A 301 8.29 15.90 14.11
CA GLY A 301 9.50 15.70 14.89
C GLY A 301 9.88 14.23 15.13
N ARG A 302 9.10 13.25 14.69
CA ARG A 302 9.35 11.81 14.96
C ARG A 302 9.87 11.11 13.73
N LEU A 303 10.68 10.07 13.92
CA LEU A 303 11.03 9.13 12.86
C LEU A 303 10.01 7.99 12.84
N LEU A 304 9.32 7.84 11.71
CA LEU A 304 8.53 6.66 11.41
C LEU A 304 9.40 5.73 10.57
N PHE A 305 9.65 4.53 11.05
CA PHE A 305 10.62 3.61 10.47
C PHE A 305 10.02 2.22 10.25
N GLY A 306 10.04 1.75 9.00
CA GLY A 306 9.70 0.38 8.63
C GLY A 306 10.92 -0.34 8.06
N GLY A 307 11.06 -1.63 8.38
CA GLY A 307 12.22 -2.41 7.93
C GLY A 307 12.21 -3.87 8.35
N ARG A 308 11.06 -4.38 8.82
CA ARG A 308 10.88 -5.77 9.21
C ARG A 308 9.72 -6.40 8.46
N GLU A 309 10.00 -7.51 7.79
CA GLU A 309 9.00 -8.48 7.37
C GLU A 309 9.07 -9.67 8.34
N ALA A 310 7.94 -10.14 8.88
CA ALA A 310 7.93 -11.34 9.75
C ALA A 310 6.93 -12.38 9.25
N TYR A 311 7.36 -13.65 9.36
CA TYR A 311 6.67 -14.84 8.88
C TYR A 311 5.42 -15.22 9.69
N THR A 312 5.40 -14.96 11.00
CA THR A 312 4.37 -15.47 11.92
C THR A 312 3.60 -14.33 12.59
N ALA A 313 2.36 -14.14 12.14
CA ALA A 313 1.14 -14.37 12.92
C ALA A 313 0.98 -13.69 14.31
N ASP A 314 1.79 -14.07 15.31
CA ASP A 314 1.13 -14.23 16.62
C ASP A 314 1.94 -13.75 17.82
N ASN A 315 3.11 -13.12 17.67
CA ASN A 315 3.81 -12.63 18.86
C ASN A 315 4.63 -11.33 18.67
N PRO A 316 4.14 -10.19 19.19
CA PRO A 316 4.82 -8.90 19.12
C PRO A 316 5.90 -8.72 20.21
N ARG A 317 6.54 -9.81 20.68
CA ARG A 317 7.39 -9.75 21.90
C ARG A 317 8.48 -8.70 21.87
N ASP A 318 9.00 -8.34 20.69
CA ASP A 318 9.57 -7.00 20.53
C ASP A 318 9.64 -6.55 19.05
N ILE A 319 8.64 -5.79 18.59
CA ILE A 319 8.73 -5.07 17.30
C ILE A 319 9.74 -3.93 17.43
N SER A 320 9.78 -3.30 18.60
CA SER A 320 10.52 -2.08 18.89
C SER A 320 12.03 -2.29 18.92
N GLU A 321 12.54 -3.36 19.53
CA GLU A 321 13.98 -3.68 19.58
C GLU A 321 14.60 -3.82 18.19
N HIS A 322 13.93 -4.55 17.28
CA HIS A 322 14.45 -4.75 15.93
C HIS A 322 14.51 -3.43 15.15
N ILE A 323 13.44 -2.63 15.26
CA ILE A 323 13.35 -1.33 14.61
C ILE A 323 14.39 -0.37 15.20
N ARG A 324 14.54 -0.32 16.53
CA ARG A 324 15.57 0.48 17.21
C ARG A 324 16.98 0.09 16.73
N ARG A 325 17.27 -1.21 16.60
CA ARG A 325 18.56 -1.67 16.07
C ARG A 325 18.81 -1.19 14.64
N GLN A 326 17.81 -1.29 13.76
CA GLN A 326 17.95 -0.81 12.37
C GLN A 326 18.09 0.72 12.29
N ILE A 327 17.39 1.45 13.16
CA ILE A 327 17.58 2.89 13.33
C ILE A 327 19.01 3.17 13.76
N ALA A 328 19.53 2.49 14.78
CA ALA A 328 20.89 2.66 15.28
C ALA A 328 21.99 2.36 14.25
N GLU A 329 21.74 1.42 13.33
CA GLU A 329 22.64 1.13 12.21
C GLU A 329 22.75 2.28 11.20
N ILE A 330 21.71 3.13 11.09
CA ILE A 330 21.69 4.30 10.20
C ILE A 330 22.08 5.57 10.97
N TYR A 331 21.61 5.70 12.21
CA TYR A 331 21.78 6.84 13.10
C TYR A 331 22.28 6.34 14.47
N PRO A 332 23.61 6.18 14.66
CA PRO A 332 24.18 5.63 15.90
C PRO A 332 23.78 6.39 17.17
N ASP A 333 23.58 7.69 17.07
CA ASP A 333 23.16 8.55 18.18
C ASP A 333 21.74 8.26 18.67
N LEU A 334 20.95 7.52 17.89
CA LEU A 334 19.60 7.07 18.25
C LEU A 334 19.56 5.65 18.83
N LYS A 335 20.69 5.05 19.21
CA LYS A 335 20.76 3.67 19.72
C LYS A 335 19.83 3.38 20.92
N ASP A 336 19.60 4.39 21.76
CA ASP A 336 18.78 4.30 22.97
C ASP A 336 17.42 5.03 22.81
N ILE A 337 17.05 5.43 21.58
CA ILE A 337 15.81 6.17 21.34
C ILE A 337 14.59 5.34 21.77
N GLU A 338 13.67 5.99 22.46
CA GLU A 338 12.39 5.40 22.81
C GLU A 338 11.55 5.17 21.55
N ILE A 339 10.96 3.98 21.44
CA ILE A 339 9.94 3.65 20.44
C ILE A 339 8.59 3.76 21.13
N THR A 340 7.88 4.84 20.87
CA THR A 340 6.59 5.14 21.53
C THR A 340 5.44 4.32 20.96
N HIS A 341 5.53 3.95 19.68
CA HIS A 341 4.52 3.18 18.98
C HIS A 341 5.19 2.14 18.10
N ALA A 342 4.60 0.96 18.01
CA ALA A 342 5.03 -0.11 17.12
C ALA A 342 3.82 -0.90 16.66
N TRP A 343 3.68 -1.06 15.34
CA TRP A 343 2.52 -1.72 14.76
C TRP A 343 2.88 -2.52 13.51
N GLY A 344 2.05 -3.52 13.21
CA GLY A 344 2.14 -4.30 11.98
C GLY A 344 0.92 -4.15 11.08
N GLY A 345 1.09 -4.40 9.79
CA GLY A 345 0.00 -4.54 8.81
C GLY A 345 0.31 -5.64 7.80
N THR A 346 -0.72 -6.20 7.17
CA THR A 346 -0.57 -7.28 6.19
C THR A 346 -0.65 -6.75 4.76
N VAL A 347 0.44 -6.88 4.01
CA VAL A 347 0.52 -6.54 2.59
C VAL A 347 0.27 -7.79 1.72
N GLY A 348 -0.41 -7.62 0.59
CA GLY A 348 -0.52 -8.65 -0.45
C GLY A 348 0.62 -8.50 -1.45
N ILE A 349 1.38 -9.58 -1.68
CA ILE A 349 2.48 -9.61 -2.64
C ILE A 349 2.23 -10.65 -3.74
N THR A 350 2.74 -10.38 -4.93
CA THR A 350 2.80 -11.36 -6.03
C THR A 350 4.25 -11.78 -6.27
N MET A 351 4.45 -12.91 -6.96
CA MET A 351 5.79 -13.40 -7.33
C MET A 351 6.63 -12.35 -8.10
N PRO A 352 6.13 -11.73 -9.18
CA PRO A 352 6.88 -10.68 -9.90
C PRO A 352 6.84 -9.31 -9.20
N ARG A 353 6.22 -9.22 -8.00
CA ARG A 353 5.99 -7.95 -7.29
C ARG A 353 5.20 -6.91 -8.10
N GLN A 354 4.38 -7.37 -9.04
CA GLN A 354 3.49 -6.54 -9.85
C GLN A 354 2.03 -6.69 -9.41
N LEU A 355 1.18 -5.74 -9.80
CA LEU A 355 -0.23 -5.74 -9.44
C LEU A 355 -0.97 -6.96 -10.00
N PHE A 356 -1.86 -7.55 -9.20
CA PHE A 356 -2.79 -8.58 -9.63
C PHE A 356 -4.15 -7.95 -9.96
N VAL A 357 -4.58 -8.06 -11.21
CA VAL A 357 -5.92 -7.70 -11.69
C VAL A 357 -6.45 -8.85 -12.53
N ARG A 358 -7.64 -9.37 -12.20
CA ARG A 358 -8.24 -10.47 -12.97
C ARG A 358 -9.76 -10.52 -12.81
N GLU A 359 -10.46 -10.85 -13.88
CA GLU A 359 -11.82 -11.38 -13.77
C GLU A 359 -11.73 -12.86 -13.36
N VAL A 360 -12.10 -13.15 -12.12
CA VAL A 360 -11.91 -14.47 -11.49
C VAL A 360 -13.13 -15.37 -11.61
N MET A 361 -14.29 -14.76 -11.84
CA MET A 361 -15.57 -15.38 -12.19
C MET A 361 -16.33 -14.37 -13.06
N PRO A 362 -17.33 -14.79 -13.88
CA PRO A 362 -18.10 -13.86 -14.70
C PRO A 362 -18.70 -12.71 -13.87
N GLY A 363 -18.35 -11.47 -14.20
CA GLY A 363 -18.79 -10.27 -13.48
C GLY A 363 -18.10 -10.02 -12.14
N VAL A 364 -17.06 -10.78 -11.78
CA VAL A 364 -16.29 -10.62 -10.54
C VAL A 364 -14.84 -10.30 -10.86
N THR A 365 -14.43 -9.07 -10.59
CA THR A 365 -13.03 -8.63 -10.72
C THR A 365 -12.34 -8.67 -9.36
N SER A 366 -11.11 -9.15 -9.32
CA SER A 366 -10.26 -9.13 -8.14
C SER A 366 -9.04 -8.24 -8.39
N ILE A 367 -8.76 -7.34 -7.46
CA ILE A 367 -7.64 -6.41 -7.52
C ILE A 367 -6.87 -6.48 -6.19
N GLY A 368 -5.58 -6.75 -6.26
CA GLY A 368 -4.72 -6.84 -5.08
C GLY A 368 -3.27 -7.07 -5.45
N GLY A 369 -2.43 -7.47 -4.48
CA GLY A 369 -1.05 -7.81 -4.78
C GLY A 369 -0.16 -6.60 -5.07
N TYR A 370 -0.50 -5.43 -4.51
CA TYR A 370 0.23 -4.17 -4.71
C TYR A 370 1.71 -4.20 -4.31
N SER A 371 2.18 -5.26 -3.63
CA SER A 371 3.60 -5.58 -3.46
C SER A 371 4.44 -4.44 -2.85
N GLY A 372 3.84 -3.68 -1.93
CA GLY A 372 4.47 -2.54 -1.24
C GLY A 372 4.31 -1.19 -1.96
N HIS A 373 3.77 -1.16 -3.18
CA HIS A 373 3.60 0.04 -3.99
C HIS A 373 2.11 0.45 -4.12
N GLY A 374 1.39 0.38 -2.99
CA GLY A 374 -0.07 0.47 -2.99
C GLY A 374 -0.64 1.88 -2.88
N VAL A 375 0.03 2.85 -2.24
CA VAL A 375 -0.61 4.10 -1.81
C VAL A 375 -1.30 4.84 -2.96
N MET A 376 -0.58 5.14 -4.05
CA MET A 376 -1.20 5.77 -5.22
C MET A 376 -1.97 4.78 -6.10
N LEU A 377 -1.38 3.61 -6.39
CA LEU A 377 -1.96 2.67 -7.36
C LEU A 377 -3.30 2.09 -6.88
N SER A 378 -3.42 1.75 -5.60
CA SER A 378 -4.67 1.19 -5.08
C SER A 378 -5.82 2.20 -5.11
N ASN A 379 -5.54 3.47 -4.86
CA ASN A 379 -6.53 4.53 -5.04
C ASN A 379 -6.97 4.61 -6.50
N TYR A 380 -6.01 4.68 -7.42
CA TYR A 380 -6.30 4.84 -8.83
C TYR A 380 -6.96 3.60 -9.45
N CYS A 381 -6.57 2.38 -9.07
CA CYS A 381 -7.21 1.15 -9.54
C CYS A 381 -8.69 1.06 -9.14
N GLY A 382 -9.08 1.63 -7.99
CA GLY A 382 -10.49 1.73 -7.62
C GLY A 382 -11.26 2.61 -8.60
N LYS A 383 -10.71 3.78 -8.97
CA LYS A 383 -11.24 4.64 -10.02
C LYS A 383 -11.28 3.93 -11.38
N LEU A 384 -10.20 3.29 -11.80
CA LEU A 384 -10.12 2.58 -13.08
C LEU A 384 -11.16 1.46 -13.16
N TYR A 385 -11.36 0.69 -12.08
CA TYR A 385 -12.43 -0.30 -12.02
C TYR A 385 -13.81 0.33 -12.22
N ALA A 386 -14.10 1.44 -11.54
CA ALA A 386 -15.35 2.16 -11.74
C ALA A 386 -15.53 2.63 -13.19
N GLU A 387 -14.47 3.15 -13.81
CA GLU A 387 -14.48 3.59 -15.21
C GLU A 387 -14.69 2.42 -16.18
N THR A 388 -14.07 1.27 -15.96
CA THR A 388 -14.33 0.05 -16.73
C THR A 388 -15.77 -0.40 -16.58
N VAL A 389 -16.32 -0.37 -15.36
CA VAL A 389 -17.73 -0.74 -15.13
C VAL A 389 -18.68 0.19 -15.88
N LEU A 390 -18.37 1.48 -15.92
CA LEU A 390 -19.14 2.52 -16.61
C LEU A 390 -18.86 2.61 -18.12
N GLY A 391 -17.97 1.77 -18.68
CA GLY A 391 -17.60 1.79 -20.10
C GLY A 391 -16.80 3.02 -20.54
N LYS A 392 -16.09 3.67 -19.61
CA LYS A 392 -15.33 4.93 -19.84
C LYS A 392 -13.85 4.71 -20.17
N SER A 393 -13.23 3.65 -19.66
CA SER A 393 -11.80 3.37 -19.90
C SER A 393 -11.50 1.85 -19.83
N GLY A 394 -10.50 1.43 -20.63
CA GLY A 394 -9.89 0.11 -20.61
C GLY A 394 -8.50 0.09 -19.95
N ASP A 395 -8.07 1.17 -19.29
CA ASP A 395 -6.71 1.27 -18.73
C ASP A 395 -6.42 0.22 -17.65
N LEU A 396 -7.46 -0.31 -17.01
CA LEU A 396 -7.31 -1.42 -16.06
C LEU A 396 -6.75 -2.69 -16.75
N ASP A 397 -6.98 -2.86 -18.05
CA ASP A 397 -6.51 -4.00 -18.84
C ASP A 397 -4.98 -4.02 -18.97
N LEU A 398 -4.32 -2.86 -18.85
CA LEU A 398 -2.85 -2.81 -18.82
C LEU A 398 -2.28 -3.63 -17.67
N PHE A 399 -2.94 -3.62 -16.51
CA PHE A 399 -2.58 -4.49 -15.38
C PHE A 399 -3.09 -5.92 -15.55
N ALA A 400 -4.29 -6.12 -16.11
CA ALA A 400 -4.84 -7.46 -16.33
C ALA A 400 -3.99 -8.29 -17.32
N SER A 401 -3.29 -7.60 -18.24
CA SER A 401 -2.38 -8.20 -19.23
C SER A 401 -1.01 -8.61 -18.67
N LEU A 402 -0.72 -8.34 -17.39
CA LEU A 402 0.54 -8.73 -16.77
C LEU A 402 0.53 -10.23 -16.46
N ASP A 403 1.67 -10.89 -16.73
CA ASP A 403 1.86 -12.28 -16.37
C ASP A 403 2.14 -12.40 -14.87
N ILE A 404 1.09 -12.72 -14.12
CA ILE A 404 1.16 -12.97 -12.68
C ILE A 404 0.92 -14.46 -12.46
N PRO A 405 1.97 -15.28 -12.33
CA PRO A 405 1.83 -16.72 -12.09
C PRO A 405 1.37 -16.99 -10.65
N ALA A 406 0.78 -18.17 -10.43
CA ALA A 406 0.42 -18.62 -9.10
C ALA A 406 1.69 -19.02 -8.33
N PHE A 407 1.66 -18.95 -7.00
CA PHE A 407 2.76 -19.46 -6.18
C PHE A 407 2.90 -20.99 -6.36
N PRO A 408 4.10 -21.49 -6.67
CA PRO A 408 4.29 -22.92 -6.93
C PRO A 408 4.00 -23.74 -5.68
N GLY A 409 3.34 -24.90 -5.86
CA GLY A 409 2.96 -25.79 -4.75
C GLY A 409 1.80 -25.29 -3.89
N GLY A 410 1.06 -24.27 -4.34
CA GLY A 410 -0.18 -23.80 -3.72
C GLY A 410 0.03 -23.27 -2.30
N ALA A 411 -1.04 -23.25 -1.50
CA ALA A 411 -1.00 -22.68 -0.14
C ALA A 411 0.05 -23.34 0.78
N ARG A 412 0.33 -24.65 0.61
CA ARG A 412 1.23 -25.42 1.46
C ARG A 412 2.70 -25.05 1.29
N MET A 413 3.12 -24.64 0.08
CA MET A 413 4.52 -24.31 -0.21
C MET A 413 4.86 -22.83 -0.06
N ARG A 414 3.87 -21.96 0.23
CA ARG A 414 4.08 -20.51 0.38
C ARG A 414 5.11 -20.14 1.44
N ALA A 415 4.95 -20.66 2.65
CA ALA A 415 5.84 -20.33 3.76
C ALA A 415 7.28 -20.84 3.53
N PRO A 416 7.51 -22.10 3.10
CA PRO A 416 8.85 -22.56 2.73
C PRO A 416 9.51 -21.74 1.61
N LEU A 417 8.77 -21.45 0.52
CA LEU A 417 9.32 -20.67 -0.61
C LEU A 417 9.68 -19.25 -0.20
N LEU A 418 8.85 -18.61 0.62
CA LEU A 418 9.11 -17.27 1.12
C LEU A 418 10.31 -17.26 2.08
N PHE A 419 10.45 -18.27 2.94
CA PHE A 419 11.61 -18.42 3.81
C PHE A 419 12.91 -18.54 3.00
N LEU A 420 12.91 -19.40 1.97
CA LEU A 420 14.04 -19.56 1.07
C LEU A 420 14.36 -18.26 0.32
N ALA A 421 13.36 -17.59 -0.24
CA ALA A 421 13.54 -16.33 -0.95
C ALA A 421 14.14 -15.25 -0.05
N LEU A 422 13.54 -15.00 1.12
CA LEU A 422 14.03 -14.00 2.06
C LEU A 422 15.42 -14.34 2.62
N SER A 423 15.71 -15.62 2.88
CA SER A 423 17.05 -16.04 3.33
C SER A 423 18.11 -15.81 2.25
N TRP A 424 17.78 -16.17 0.99
CA TRP A 424 18.64 -15.93 -0.16
C TRP A 424 18.91 -14.45 -0.37
N PHE A 425 17.86 -13.62 -0.35
CA PHE A 425 18.01 -12.17 -0.55
C PHE A 425 18.69 -11.49 0.63
N ALA A 426 18.45 -11.93 1.87
CA ALA A 426 19.20 -11.42 3.03
C ALA A 426 20.70 -11.74 2.93
N LEU A 427 21.07 -12.91 2.38
CA LEU A 427 22.45 -13.27 2.10
C LEU A 427 23.04 -12.34 1.02
N ARG A 428 22.32 -12.14 -0.08
CA ARG A 428 22.71 -11.26 -1.20
C ARG A 428 22.79 -9.79 -0.82
N ASP A 429 22.01 -9.34 0.17
CA ASP A 429 22.08 -7.96 0.67
C ASP A 429 23.28 -7.77 1.61
N LYS A 430 23.77 -8.86 2.24
CA LYS A 430 24.91 -8.84 3.17
C LYS A 430 26.26 -8.91 2.48
N PHE A 431 26.38 -9.74 1.44
CA PHE A 431 27.57 -9.92 0.60
C PHE A 431 27.30 -9.27 -0.75
#